data_AF-A0A955ZM94-F1
#
_entry.id   AF-A0A955ZM94-F1
#
_cell.length_a   1.000
_cell.length_b   1.000
_cell.length_c   1.000
_cell.angle_alpha   90.00
_cell.angle_beta   90.00
_cell.angle_gamma   90.00
#
_symmetry.space_group_name_H-M   'P 1'
#
loop_
_entity.id
_entity.type
_entity.pdbx_description
1 polymer ?
#
loop_
_entity_poly.entity_id
_entity_poly.type
_entity_poly.pdbx_seq_one_letter_code
_entity_poly.pdbx_strand_id
1 'polypeptide(L)' 'MTALALTRGGTAEVLETDGDTVTVLSTLSSPPGSPLEGRLDDWTLRIKVKSCKREGDGFRIEGRWVNLSRAQRDRLLAG' A
#
# COMPACT_ATOMS: atom_id res chain seq x y z
N MET A 1 -2.62 -12.84 -1.88
CA MET A 1 -2.96 -11.54 -2.48
C MET A 1 -3.69 -10.72 -1.43
N THR A 2 -3.12 -9.59 -0.99
CA THR A 2 -3.59 -8.84 0.18
C THR A 2 -4.25 -7.53 -0.27
N ALA A 3 -5.55 -7.38 -0.01
CA ALA A 3 -6.31 -6.19 -0.38
C ALA A 3 -6.39 -5.17 0.78
N LEU A 4 -6.21 -3.90 0.45
CA LEU A 4 -6.24 -2.76 1.36
C LEU A 4 -7.42 -1.85 1.02
N ALA A 5 -8.17 -1.43 2.02
CA ALA A 5 -9.18 -0.40 1.87
C ALA A 5 -8.53 0.98 2.05
N LEU A 6 -8.59 1.85 1.03
CA LEU A 6 -7.99 3.18 1.11
C LEU A 6 -8.86 4.14 1.92
N THR A 7 -8.25 4.99 2.73
CA THR A 7 -8.99 5.97 3.56
C THR A 7 -9.68 7.04 2.71
N ARG A 8 -9.12 7.35 1.53
CA ARG A 8 -9.68 8.32 0.57
C ARG A 8 -10.81 7.74 -0.32
N GLY A 9 -11.27 6.53 -0.02
CA GLY A 9 -12.15 5.74 -0.88
C GLY A 9 -11.36 4.92 -1.90
N GLY A 10 -11.90 3.79 -2.34
CA GLY A 10 -11.22 2.85 -3.25
C GLY A 10 -10.39 1.79 -2.53
N THR A 11 -9.71 0.98 -3.32
CA THR A 11 -8.95 -0.17 -2.84
C THR A 11 -7.56 -0.20 -3.47
N ALA A 12 -6.61 -0.78 -2.74
CA ALA A 12 -5.29 -1.08 -3.26
C ALA A 12 -4.94 -2.54 -3.00
N GLU A 13 -4.43 -3.23 -4.01
CA GLU A 13 -3.97 -4.60 -3.87
C GLU A 13 -2.45 -4.61 -3.71
N VAL A 14 -1.94 -5.29 -2.69
CA VAL A 14 -0.50 -5.48 -2.51
C VAL A 14 -0.02 -6.51 -3.52
N LEU A 15 0.81 -6.05 -4.46
CA LEU A 15 1.45 -6.90 -5.46
C LEU A 15 2.70 -7.55 -4.87
N GLU A 16 3.55 -6.76 -4.21
CA GLU A 16 4.82 -7.21 -3.65
C GLU A 16 5.16 -6.41 -2.39
N THR A 17 5.75 -7.06 -1.39
CA THR A 17 6.32 -6.38 -0.22
C THR A 17 7.45 -7.20 0.41
N ASP A 18 8.47 -6.52 0.93
CA ASP A 18 9.57 -7.12 1.70
C ASP A 18 9.49 -6.77 3.21
N GLY A 19 8.40 -6.11 3.64
CA GLY A 19 8.20 -5.61 5.01
C GLY A 19 8.66 -4.16 5.22
N ASP A 20 9.50 -3.61 4.35
CA ASP A 20 9.91 -2.21 4.35
C ASP A 20 9.40 -1.48 3.10
N THR A 21 9.65 -2.05 1.92
CA THR A 21 9.14 -1.59 0.64
C THR A 21 7.86 -2.32 0.25
N VAL A 22 7.04 -1.66 -0.56
CA VAL A 22 5.78 -2.20 -1.04
C VAL A 22 5.45 -1.66 -2.42
N THR A 23 4.92 -2.53 -3.26
CA THR A 23 4.27 -2.22 -4.53
C THR A 23 2.80 -2.57 -4.42
N VAL A 24 1.92 -1.61 -4.68
CA VAL A 24 0.46 -1.80 -4.69
C VAL A 24 -0.14 -1.38 -6.01
N LEU A 25 -1.22 -2.04 -6.42
CA LEU A 25 -2.10 -1.61 -7.50
C LEU A 25 -3.33 -0.94 -6.90
N SER A 26 -3.41 0.37 -7.02
CA SER A 26 -4.47 1.21 -6.45
C SER A 26 -5.47 1.64 -7.51
N THR A 27 -6.75 1.68 -7.16
CA THR A 27 -7.78 2.30 -8.03
C THR A 27 -7.69 3.83 -8.03
N LEU A 28 -6.97 4.42 -7.06
CA LEU A 28 -6.73 5.86 -6.96
C LEU A 28 -5.27 6.22 -7.21
N SER A 29 -5.05 7.38 -7.83
CA SER A 29 -3.71 7.95 -7.98
C SER A 29 -3.20 8.54 -6.66
N SER A 30 -1.88 8.44 -6.45
CA SER A 30 -1.20 9.10 -5.33
C SER A 30 0.15 9.65 -5.79
N PRO A 31 0.38 10.96 -5.77
CA PRO A 31 1.62 11.52 -6.28
C PRO A 31 2.83 11.12 -5.42
N PRO A 32 4.04 11.03 -6.00
CA PRO A 32 5.28 10.85 -5.25
C PRO A 32 5.42 11.84 -4.10
N GLY A 33 5.90 11.36 -2.95
CA GLY A 33 6.05 12.14 -1.73
C GLY A 33 4.78 12.25 -0.88
N SER A 34 3.60 11.98 -1.45
CA SER A 34 2.36 11.94 -0.67
C SER A 34 2.23 10.66 0.17
N PRO A 35 1.57 10.73 1.33
CA PRO A 35 1.19 9.53 2.07
C PRO A 35 -0.05 8.89 1.43
N LEU A 36 0.03 7.57 1.17
CA LEU A 36 -1.12 6.74 0.88
C LEU A 36 -1.51 6.00 2.16
N GLU A 37 -2.73 6.23 2.63
CA GLU A 37 -3.27 5.62 3.83
C GLU A 37 -4.32 4.58 3.46
N GLY A 38 -4.22 3.41 4.08
CA GLY A 38 -5.16 2.32 3.92
C GLY A 38 -5.41 1.61 5.23
N ARG A 39 -6.32 0.65 5.20
CA ARG A 39 -6.67 -0.22 6.31
C ARG A 39 -6.62 -1.66 5.82
N LEU A 40 -6.03 -2.50 6.65
CA LEU A 40 -6.07 -3.95 6.52
C LEU A 40 -6.63 -4.49 7.82
N ASP A 41 -7.73 -5.24 7.73
CA ASP A 41 -8.48 -5.72 8.90
C ASP A 41 -8.78 -4.57 9.89
N ASP A 42 -8.18 -4.60 11.08
CA ASP A 42 -8.42 -3.66 12.17
C ASP A 42 -7.36 -2.58 12.37
N TRP A 43 -6.30 -2.55 11.57
CA TRP A 43 -5.27 -1.52 11.68
C TRP A 43 -5.06 -0.69 10.42
N THR A 44 -4.58 0.53 10.64
CA THR A 44 -4.23 1.46 9.59
C THR A 44 -2.79 1.29 9.14
N LEU A 45 -2.59 1.44 7.85
CA LEU A 45 -1.34 1.29 7.15
C LEU A 45 -1.06 2.56 6.37
N ARG A 46 0.21 2.96 6.33
CA ARG A 46 0.65 4.15 5.64
C ARG A 46 1.87 3.84 4.80
N ILE A 47 1.76 4.20 3.52
CA ILE A 47 2.78 4.05 2.50
C ILE A 47 3.27 5.45 2.15
N LYS A 48 4.57 5.70 2.29
CA LYS A 48 5.19 6.88 1.68
C LYS A 48 5.44 6.58 0.22
N VAL A 49 4.70 7.24 -0.66
CA VAL A 49 4.76 7.00 -2.10
C VAL A 49 6.11 7.48 -2.64
N LYS A 50 6.80 6.60 -3.37
CA LYS A 50 8.04 6.87 -4.10
C LYS A 50 7.75 7.12 -5.58
N SER A 51 6.86 6.32 -6.17
CA SER A 51 6.52 6.35 -7.59
C SER A 51 5.04 6.00 -7.76
N CYS A 52 4.38 6.62 -8.73
CA CYS A 52 3.01 6.31 -9.12
C CYS A 52 2.92 6.37 -10.64
N LYS A 53 2.53 5.25 -11.25
CA LYS A 53 2.35 5.12 -12.69
C LYS A 53 1.00 4.51 -12.99
N ARG A 54 0.34 4.93 -14.07
CA ARG A 54 -0.88 4.28 -14.53
C ARG A 54 -0.52 2.90 -15.09
N GLU A 55 -1.25 1.88 -14.68
CA GLU A 55 -1.07 0.49 -15.12
C GLU A 55 -2.46 -0.11 -15.35
N GLY A 56 -2.83 -0.31 -16.62
CA GLY A 56 -4.20 -0.68 -17.01
C GLY A 56 -5.24 0.35 -16.54
N ASP A 57 -6.28 -0.14 -15.88
CA ASP A 57 -7.36 0.67 -15.29
C ASP A 57 -7.00 1.28 -13.92
N GLY A 58 -5.84 0.94 -13.36
CA GLY A 58 -5.39 1.37 -12.05
C GLY A 58 -4.08 2.16 -12.06
N PHE A 59 -3.50 2.30 -10.87
CA PHE A 59 -2.24 2.98 -10.62
C PHE A 59 -1.30 2.07 -9.84
N ARG A 60 -0.20 1.67 -10.46
CA ARG A 60 0.91 1.01 -9.77
C ARG A 60 1.65 2.05 -8.92
N ILE A 61 1.64 1.84 -7.63
CA ILE A 61 2.23 2.72 -6.63
C ILE A 61 3.33 1.94 -5.92
N GLU A 62 4.54 2.47 -6.00
CA GLU A 62 5.69 1.93 -5.29
C GLU A 62 6.03 2.88 -4.14
N GLY A 63 6.35 2.31 -2.99
CA GLY A 63 6.65 3.09 -1.80
C GLY A 63 7.28 2.28 -0.70
N ARG A 64 7.22 2.83 0.50
CA ARG A 64 7.67 2.15 1.71
C ARG A 64 6.67 2.31 2.83
N TRP A 65 6.56 1.30 3.66
CA TRP A 65 5.81 1.36 4.90
C TRP A 65 6.41 2.37 5.86
N VAL A 66 5.58 3.14 6.55
CA VAL A 66 6.06 4.14 7.53
C VAL A 66 5.52 3.97 8.93
N ASN A 67 4.51 3.12 9.14
CA ASN A 67 3.85 2.94 10.44
C ASN A 67 3.65 1.47 10.82
N LEU A 68 4.45 0.56 10.25
CA LEU A 68 4.38 -0.86 10.59
C LEU A 68 5.20 -1.19 11.83
N SER A 69 4.56 -1.88 12.77
CA SER A 69 5.24 -2.65 13.81
C SER A 69 5.79 -3.96 13.25
N ARG A 70 6.68 -4.61 14.01
CA ARG A 70 7.25 -5.91 13.64
C ARG A 70 6.16 -6.97 13.40
N ALA A 71 5.17 -7.09 14.29
CA ALA A 71 4.09 -8.05 14.16
C ALA A 71 3.24 -7.82 12.89
N GLN A 72 3.04 -6.56 12.49
CA GLN A 72 2.30 -6.24 11.27
C GLN A 72 3.11 -6.54 10.01
N ARG A 73 4.44 -6.31 10.03
CA ARG A 73 5.34 -6.75 8.94
C ARG A 73 5.27 -8.26 8.77
N ASP A 74 5.42 -9.00 9.87
CA ASP A 74 5.38 -10.47 9.84
C ASP A 74 4.05 -10.97 9.26
N ARG A 75 2.92 -10.33 9.59
CA ARG A 75 1.60 -10.68 9.01
C ARG A 75 1.49 -10.34 7.52
N LEU A 76 2.08 -9.25 7.05
CA LEU A 76 2.12 -8.92 5.62
C LEU A 76 2.99 -9.89 4.82
N LEU A 77 4.06 -10.41 5.43
CA LEU A 77 4.97 -11.39 4.82
C LEU A 77 4.45 -12.83 4.87
N ALA A 78 3.53 -13.13 5.79
CA ALA A 78 2.95 -14.46 5.96
C ALA A 78 1.69 -14.71 5.09
N GLY A 79 1.16 -13.67 4.42
CA GLY A 79 -0.01 -13.74 3.53
C GLY A 79 0.35 -13.85 2.05
#